data_AF-A0A839GUZ2-F1
#
_entry.id   AF-A0A839GUZ2-F1
#
_cell.length_a   1.000
_cell.length_b   1.000
_cell.length_c   1.000
_cell.angle_alpha   90.00
_cell.angle_beta   90.00
_cell.angle_gamma   90.00
#
_symmetry.space_group_name_H-M   'P 1'
#
loop_
_entity.id
_entity.type
_entity.pdbx_description
1 polymer ?
#
loop_
_entity_poly.entity_id
_entity_poly.type
_entity_poly.pdbx_seq_one_letter_code
_entity_poly.pdbx_strand_id
1 'polypeptide(L)'
;MMAIQYILGQLNSPVEQLLGFIQGWQDAKISMERLNEIHEMEDEEPNGKTFLKELPPSKTIQLQNLTFQYPGAGNEPVLKDIDLIIPEGKTTAIVGMSGSGKLCCSSFC
;
A
#
# COMPACT_ATOMS: atom_id res chain seq x y z
N MET A 1 -24.08 -7.34 -59.24
CA MET A 1 -22.76 -6.93 -58.68
C MET A 1 -22.90 -5.95 -57.51
N MET A 2 -23.76 -4.92 -57.58
CA MET A 2 -23.95 -3.94 -56.48
C MET A 2 -24.46 -4.54 -55.15
N ALA A 3 -25.30 -5.58 -55.17
CA ALA A 3 -25.78 -6.22 -53.94
C ALA A 3 -24.66 -6.89 -53.13
N ILE A 4 -23.65 -7.46 -53.80
CA ILE A 4 -22.50 -8.09 -53.14
C ILE A 4 -21.63 -7.03 -52.46
N GLN A 5 -21.41 -5.88 -53.12
CA GLN A 5 -20.67 -4.76 -52.54
C GLN A 5 -21.40 -4.15 -51.34
N TYR A 6 -22.72 -4.05 -51.38
CA TYR A 6 -23.53 -3.58 -50.25
C TYR A 6 -23.41 -4.49 -49.02
N ILE A 7 -23.52 -5.81 -49.23
CA ILE A 7 -23.36 -6.81 -48.16
C ILE A 7 -21.94 -6.75 -47.57
N LEU A 8 -20.91 -6.67 -48.41
CA LEU A 8 -19.52 -6.54 -47.94
C LEU A 8 -19.29 -5.24 -47.15
N GLY A 9 -19.89 -4.13 -47.57
CA GLY A 9 -19.81 -2.87 -46.85
C GLY A 9 -20.49 -2.91 -45.47
N GLN A 10 -21.60 -3.64 -45.35
CA GLN A 10 -22.29 -3.81 -44.06
C GLN A 10 -21.52 -4.69 -43.07
N LEU A 11 -20.56 -5.51 -43.51
CA LEU A 11 -19.76 -6.35 -42.62
C LEU A 11 -18.65 -5.57 -41.89
N ASN A 12 -18.26 -4.39 -42.37
CA ASN A 12 -17.23 -3.59 -41.70
C ASN A 12 -17.65 -3.13 -40.29
N SER A 13 -18.90 -2.68 -40.12
CA SER A 13 -19.37 -2.19 -38.82
C SER A 13 -19.46 -3.28 -37.74
N PRO A 14 -20.03 -4.48 -38.00
CA PRO A 14 -19.98 -5.59 -37.06
C PRO A 14 -18.56 -6.04 -36.69
N VAL A 15 -17.62 -5.98 -37.64
CA VAL A 15 -16.21 -6.32 -37.38
C VAL A 15 -15.57 -5.29 -36.44
N GLU A 16 -15.79 -3.99 -36.68
CA GLU A 16 -15.31 -2.93 -35.79
C GLU A 16 -15.93 -3.03 -34.39
N GLN A 17 -17.23 -3.33 -34.30
CA GLN A 17 -17.92 -3.55 -33.02
C GLN A 17 -17.35 -4.75 -32.26
N LEU A 18 -17.04 -5.85 -32.95
CA LEU A 18 -16.44 -7.02 -32.32
C LEU A 18 -15.03 -6.73 -31.79
N LEU A 19 -14.22 -6.00 -32.56
CA LEU A 19 -12.89 -5.58 -32.13
C LEU A 19 -12.96 -4.65 -30.91
N GLY A 20 -13.88 -3.68 -30.92
CA GLY A 20 -14.12 -2.79 -29.77
C GLY A 20 -14.62 -3.55 -28.54
N PHE A 21 -15.46 -4.56 -28.72
CA PHE A 21 -15.90 -5.43 -27.64
C PHE A 21 -14.75 -6.23 -27.02
N ILE A 22 -13.87 -6.81 -27.85
CA ILE A 22 -12.70 -7.57 -27.37
C ILE A 22 -11.74 -6.68 -26.58
N GLN A 23 -11.56 -5.43 -27.00
CA GLN A 23 -10.74 -4.45 -26.26
C GLN A 23 -11.40 -4.07 -24.93
N GLY A 24 -12.68 -3.71 -24.94
CA GLY A 24 -13.40 -3.37 -23.71
C GLY A 24 -13.46 -4.53 -22.70
N TRP A 25 -13.55 -5.77 -23.17
CA TRP A 25 -13.50 -6.94 -22.31
C TRP A 25 -12.12 -7.14 -21.66
N GLN A 26 -11.03 -6.87 -22.39
CA GLN A 26 -9.67 -6.92 -21.81
C GLN A 26 -9.47 -5.87 -20.74
N ASP A 27 -9.90 -4.63 -20.99
CA ASP A 27 -9.79 -3.53 -20.02
C ASP A 27 -10.58 -3.83 -18.74
N ALA A 28 -11.79 -4.39 -18.89
CA ALA A 28 -12.59 -4.85 -17.77
C ALA A 28 -11.89 -5.96 -16.99
N LYS A 29 -11.29 -6.94 -17.68
CA LYS A 29 -10.56 -8.05 -17.04
C LYS A 29 -9.36 -7.54 -16.22
N ILE A 30 -8.52 -6.67 -16.78
CA ILE A 30 -7.36 -6.10 -16.08
C ILE A 30 -7.82 -5.28 -14.86
N SER A 31 -8.90 -4.53 -15.01
CA SER A 31 -9.47 -3.75 -13.90
C SER A 31 -9.97 -4.65 -12.77
N MET A 32 -10.60 -5.78 -13.11
CA MET A 32 -11.02 -6.78 -12.13
C MET A 32 -9.84 -7.46 -11.43
N GLU A 33 -8.77 -7.80 -12.16
CA GLU A 33 -7.56 -8.39 -11.57
C GLU A 33 -6.95 -7.44 -10.51
N ARG A 34 -6.91 -6.13 -10.78
CA ARG A 34 -6.45 -5.12 -9.80
C ARG A 34 -7.34 -4.98 -8.58
N LEU A 35 -8.66 -5.07 -8.76
CA LEU A 35 -9.59 -5.04 -7.62
C LEU A 35 -9.44 -6.30 -6.76
N ASN A 36 -9.24 -7.44 -7.40
CA ASN A 36 -9.03 -8.71 -6.71
C ASN A 36 -7.72 -8.70 -5.91
N GLU A 37 -6.65 -8.11 -6.46
CA GLU A 37 -5.39 -7.92 -5.75
C GLU A 37 -5.60 -7.19 -4.42
N ILE A 38 -6.34 -6.07 -4.43
CA ILE A 38 -6.64 -5.32 -3.20
C ILE A 38 -7.54 -6.10 -2.24
N HIS A 39 -8.53 -6.81 -2.79
CA HIS A 39 -9.48 -7.56 -1.97
C HIS A 39 -8.87 -8.79 -1.29
N GLU A 40 -7.85 -9.39 -1.91
CA GLU A 40 -7.10 -10.53 -1.36
C GLU A 40 -5.98 -10.12 -0.40
N MET A 41 -5.67 -8.82 -0.27
CA MET A 41 -4.72 -8.36 0.73
C MET A 41 -5.28 -8.59 2.14
N GLU A 42 -4.40 -9.01 3.06
CA GLU A 42 -4.74 -9.09 4.47
C GLU A 42 -4.92 -7.67 5.05
N ASP A 43 -5.93 -7.49 5.90
CA ASP A 43 -6.12 -6.24 6.65
C ASP A 43 -4.90 -6.00 7.56
N GLU A 44 -4.29 -4.82 7.48
CA GLU A 44 -3.15 -4.43 8.34
C GLU A 44 -3.54 -4.46 9.84
N GLU A 45 -4.82 -4.23 10.14
CA GLU A 45 -5.39 -4.31 11.48
C GLU A 45 -6.36 -5.51 11.58
N PRO A 46 -5.98 -6.60 12.26
CA PRO A 46 -6.82 -7.78 12.34
C PRO A 46 -8.10 -7.52 13.12
N ASN A 47 -9.24 -7.79 12.49
CA ASN A 47 -10.56 -7.74 13.09
C ASN A 47 -10.65 -8.73 14.26
N GLY A 48 -10.62 -8.24 15.51
CA GLY A 48 -10.75 -9.06 16.72
C GLY A 48 -9.76 -8.77 17.85
N LYS A 49 -8.77 -7.88 17.64
CA LYS A 49 -7.92 -7.42 18.76
C LYS A 49 -8.72 -6.52 19.69
N THR A 50 -8.72 -6.86 20.98
CA THR A 50 -9.27 -5.99 22.02
C THR A 50 -8.27 -4.86 22.26
N PHE A 51 -8.57 -3.68 21.75
CA PHE A 51 -7.76 -2.49 22.02
C PHE A 51 -7.91 -2.07 23.48
N LEU A 52 -6.81 -1.64 24.09
CA LEU A 52 -6.84 -1.03 25.42
C LEU A 52 -7.67 0.26 25.33
N LYS A 53 -8.80 0.30 26.03
CA LYS A 53 -9.65 1.51 26.14
C LYS A 53 -9.09 2.52 27.13
N GLU A 54 -8.25 2.05 28.05
CA GLU A 54 -7.62 2.85 29.09
C GLU A 54 -6.10 2.67 29.03
N LEU A 55 -5.40 3.80 29.13
CA LEU A 55 -3.93 3.82 29.15
C LEU A 55 -3.42 3.30 30.49
N PRO A 56 -2.33 2.51 30.51
CA PRO A 56 -1.71 2.07 31.75
C PRO A 56 -1.22 3.27 32.58
N PRO A 57 -1.09 3.10 33.91
CA PRO A 57 -0.66 4.17 34.82
C PRO A 57 0.78 4.63 34.59
N SER A 58 1.61 3.80 33.94
CA SER A 58 2.94 4.20 33.47
C SER A 58 2.86 4.50 31.99
N LYS A 59 3.13 5.75 31.60
CA LYS A 59 3.14 6.19 30.18
C LYS A 59 4.56 6.34 29.64
N THR A 60 5.50 5.58 30.20
CA THR A 60 6.87 5.54 29.71
C THR A 60 6.91 4.73 28.43
N ILE A 61 7.41 5.33 27.35
CA ILE A 61 7.57 4.66 26.05
C ILE A 61 8.94 4.00 26.04
N GLN A 62 8.99 2.70 25.74
CA GLN A 62 10.22 1.93 25.65
C GLN A 62 10.29 1.25 24.29
N LEU A 63 11.35 1.56 23.54
CA LEU A 63 11.72 0.91 22.31
C LEU A 63 12.93 0.03 22.64
N GLN A 64 12.85 -1.26 22.33
CA GLN A 64 13.91 -2.23 22.60
C GLN A 64 14.25 -2.95 21.31
N ASN A 65 15.55 -2.99 20.97
CA ASN A 65 16.07 -3.67 19.78
C ASN A 65 15.32 -3.31 18.48
N LEU A 66 14.91 -2.04 18.33
CA LEU A 66 14.13 -1.62 17.18
C LEU A 66 15.03 -1.58 15.93
N THR A 67 14.70 -2.41 14.95
CA THR A 67 15.27 -2.37 13.61
C THR A 67 14.14 -2.19 12.60
N PHE A 68 14.24 -1.17 11.74
CA PHE A 68 13.21 -0.84 10.76
C PHE A 68 13.81 -0.52 9.39
N GLN A 69 13.16 -1.05 8.36
CA GLN A 69 13.48 -0.86 6.95
C GLN A 69 12.19 -0.64 6.16
N TYR A 70 12.19 0.33 5.24
CA TYR A 70 11.04 0.56 4.38
C TYR A 70 10.85 -0.61 3.39
N PRO A 71 9.62 -1.12 3.20
CA PRO A 71 9.35 -2.16 2.21
C PRO A 71 9.69 -1.64 0.81
N GLY A 72 10.42 -2.44 0.04
CA GLY A 72 10.88 -2.08 -1.31
C GLY A 72 12.16 -1.25 -1.36
N ALA A 73 12.66 -0.76 -0.23
CA ALA A 73 14.00 -0.18 -0.17
C ALA A 73 15.03 -1.31 -0.08
N GLY A 74 15.66 -1.70 -1.20
CA GLY A 74 16.76 -2.67 -1.23
C GLY A 74 18.05 -2.21 -0.53
N ASN A 75 17.96 -1.25 0.39
CA ASN A 75 19.05 -0.61 1.11
C ASN A 75 19.20 -1.16 2.53
N GLU A 76 20.20 -0.68 3.26
CA GLU A 76 20.35 -0.94 4.68
C GLU A 76 19.17 -0.39 5.51
N PRO A 77 18.88 -1.00 6.68
CA PRO A 77 17.82 -0.55 7.58
C PRO A 77 18.05 0.90 8.04
N VAL A 78 16.97 1.69 8.10
CA VAL A 78 17.00 3.11 8.49
C VAL A 78 17.21 3.26 9.99
N LEU A 79 16.64 2.33 10.77
CA LEU A 79 16.90 2.19 12.21
C LEU A 79 17.47 0.79 12.42
N LYS A 80 18.55 0.69 13.19
CA LYS A 80 19.20 -0.59 13.48
C LYS A 80 19.53 -0.66 14.96
N ASP A 81 19.02 -1.69 15.61
CA ASP A 81 19.30 -2.03 17.02
C ASP A 81 19.16 -0.81 17.96
N ILE A 82 18.06 -0.07 17.83
CA ILE A 82 17.80 1.13 18.64
C ILE A 82 17.10 0.76 19.95
N ASP A 83 17.72 1.12 21.07
CA ASP A 83 17.14 1.11 22.41
C ASP A 83 16.88 2.56 22.88
N LEU A 84 15.63 2.90 23.18
CA LEU A 84 15.23 4.24 23.59
C LEU A 84 14.17 4.19 24.69
N ILE A 85 14.37 4.98 25.75
CA ILE A 85 13.43 5.13 26.85
C ILE A 85 13.00 6.59 26.93
N ILE A 86 11.70 6.84 26.78
CA ILE A 86 11.08 8.16 26.90
C ILE A 86 10.20 8.14 28.16
N PRO A 87 10.69 8.67 29.29
CA PRO A 87 9.95 8.67 30.54
C PRO A 87 8.75 9.61 30.47
N GLU A 88 7.68 9.21 31.15
CA GLU A 88 6.45 10.01 31.25
C GLU A 88 6.73 11.44 31.75
N GLY A 89 6.12 12.42 31.09
CA GLY A 89 6.19 13.83 31.48
C GLY A 89 7.54 14.51 31.20
N LYS A 90 8.47 13.86 30.49
CA LYS A 90 9.72 14.49 30.04
C LYS A 90 9.74 14.71 28.53
N THR A 91 10.38 15.80 28.13
CA THR A 91 10.66 16.09 26.72
C THR A 91 11.99 15.44 26.33
N THR A 92 11.95 14.49 25.42
CA THR A 92 13.14 13.86 24.83
C THR A 92 13.39 14.46 23.44
N ALA A 93 14.58 15.04 23.24
CA ALA A 93 14.96 15.59 21.93
C ALA A 93 15.73 14.55 21.10
N ILE A 94 15.29 14.32 19.86
CA ILE A 94 15.97 13.45 18.89
C ILE A 94 16.81 14.33 17.95
N VAL A 95 18.14 14.19 18.01
CA VAL A 95 19.09 14.97 17.22
C VAL A 95 19.95 14.07 16.34
N GLY A 96 20.44 14.60 15.21
CA GLY A 96 21.20 13.82 14.23
C GLY A 96 21.30 14.53 12.88
N MET A 97 22.01 13.93 11.93
CA MET A 97 22.21 14.48 10.57
C MET A 97 20.96 14.32 9.70
N SER A 98 20.78 15.15 8.67
CA SER A 98 19.67 14.98 7.71
C SER A 98 19.73 13.57 7.09
N GLY A 99 18.59 12.88 7.02
CA GLY A 99 18.51 11.50 6.53
C GLY A 99 18.84 10.40 7.54
N SER A 100 19.24 10.72 8.78
CA SER A 100 19.63 9.72 9.79
C SER A 100 18.46 8.94 10.44
N GLY A 101 17.28 8.91 9.81
CA GLY A 101 16.12 8.19 10.36
C GLY A 101 15.38 8.87 11.52
N LYS A 102 15.67 10.14 11.85
CA LYS A 102 14.99 10.86 12.96
C LYS A 102 13.46 10.87 12.87
N LEU A 103 12.95 11.17 11.67
CA LEU A 103 11.50 11.18 11.41
C LEU A 103 10.89 9.78 11.55
N CYS A 104 11.63 8.75 11.14
CA CYS A 104 11.22 7.36 11.32
C CYS A 104 11.17 7.00 12.82
N CYS A 105 12.19 7.36 13.60
CA CYS A 105 12.20 7.14 15.04
C CYS A 105 11.04 7.87 15.75
N SER A 106 10.69 9.10 15.33
CA SER A 106 9.53 9.80 15.88
C SER A 106 8.19 9.19 15.51
N SER A 107 8.05 8.51 14.37
CA SER A 107 6.80 7.81 14.00
C SER A 107 6.53 6.56 14.84
N PHE A 108 7.57 5.99 15.48
CA PHE A 108 7.45 4.84 16.37
C PHE A 108 7.14 5.20 17.82
N CYS A 109 7.20 6.49 18.18
CA CYS A 109 6.93 7.02 19.51
C CYS A 109 5.52 7.64 19.55
#